data_AF-A0A7C0UPG2-F1
#
_entry.id   AF-A0A7C0UPG2-F1
#
_cell.length_a   1.000
_cell.length_b   1.000
_cell.length_c   1.000
_cell.angle_alpha   90.00
_cell.angle_beta   90.00
_cell.angle_gamma   90.00
#
_symmetry.space_group_name_H-M   'P 1'
#
loop_
_entity.id
_entity.type
_entity.pdbx_description
1 polymer ?
#
loop_
_entity_poly.entity_id
_entity_poly.type
_entity_poly.pdbx_seq_one_letter_code
_entity_poly.pdbx_strand_id
1 'polypeptide(L)'
;MNTKQLRKILKELKKELEIPENEKIHINLRPMKTKAASISLKNGTIRLNKNLIQKLDEESIKYLILHELIHYKLKNTYHNDNFQKQINSIIDRTKIKEIERKIITKLLEQNNIF
;
A
#
# COMPACT_ATOMS: atom_id res chain seq x y z
N MET A 1 13.85 3.72 2.27
CA MET A 1 12.95 3.69 3.46
C MET A 1 13.41 2.62 4.45
N ASN A 2 13.48 2.91 5.76
CA ASN A 2 13.78 1.92 6.80
C ASN A 2 12.51 1.36 7.47
N THR A 3 12.61 0.22 8.13
CA THR A 3 11.52 -0.47 8.85
C THR A 3 10.83 0.40 9.90
N LYS A 4 11.58 1.27 10.60
CA LYS A 4 11.03 2.21 11.59
C LYS A 4 10.07 3.23 10.95
N GLN A 5 10.42 3.75 9.77
CA GLN A 5 9.57 4.67 9.01
C GLN A 5 8.30 3.95 8.51
N LEU A 6 8.43 2.73 7.98
CA LEU A 6 7.28 1.93 7.55
C LEU A 6 6.30 1.65 8.69
N ARG A 7 6.80 1.35 9.89
CA ARG A 7 5.95 1.15 11.08
C ARG A 7 5.24 2.44 11.51
N LYS A 8 5.92 3.59 11.40
CA LYS A 8 5.31 4.90 11.70
C LYS A 8 4.16 5.19 10.72
N ILE A 9 4.42 5.05 9.42
CA ILE A 9 3.41 5.20 8.37
C ILE A 9 2.23 4.25 8.59
N LEU A 10 2.50 2.98 8.88
CA LEU A 10 1.45 2.00 9.17
C LEU A 10 0.56 2.44 10.33
N LYS A 11 1.16 2.95 11.42
CA LYS A 11 0.41 3.40 12.60
C LYS A 11 -0.45 4.62 12.31
N GLU A 12 0.09 5.60 11.58
CA GLU A 12 -0.64 6.79 11.14
C GLU A 12 -1.86 6.39 10.30
N LEU A 13 -1.65 5.59 9.26
CA LEU A 13 -2.71 5.16 8.36
C LEU A 13 -3.76 4.26 9.04
N LYS A 14 -3.36 3.40 9.98
CA LYS A 14 -4.33 2.64 10.79
C LYS A 14 -5.26 3.56 11.55
N LYS A 15 -4.72 4.64 12.15
CA LYS A 15 -5.50 5.62 12.91
C LYS A 15 -6.45 6.40 11.99
N GLU A 16 -5.97 6.86 10.83
CA GLU A 16 -6.79 7.55 9.83
C GLU A 16 -7.93 6.67 9.30
N LEU A 17 -7.67 5.37 9.13
CA LEU A 17 -8.68 4.41 8.69
C LEU A 17 -9.53 3.85 9.83
N GLU A 18 -9.38 4.34 11.06
CA GLU A 18 -10.13 3.86 12.25
C GLU A 18 -10.01 2.34 12.46
N ILE A 19 -8.87 1.75 12.05
CA ILE A 19 -8.59 0.33 12.28
C ILE A 19 -8.19 0.14 13.74
N PRO A 20 -8.84 -0.75 14.49
CA PRO A 20 -8.53 -0.98 15.90
C PRO A 20 -7.04 -1.24 16.18
N GLU A 21 -6.51 -0.67 17.28
CA GLU A 21 -5.10 -0.81 17.64
C GLU A 21 -4.72 -2.29 17.88
N ASN A 22 -5.67 -3.09 18.39
CA ASN A 22 -5.50 -4.52 18.66
C ASN A 22 -5.35 -5.40 17.40
N GLU A 23 -5.69 -4.90 16.21
CA GLU A 23 -5.49 -5.59 14.95
C GLU A 23 -3.99 -5.73 14.65
N LYS A 24 -3.51 -6.98 14.61
CA LYS A 24 -2.09 -7.35 14.44
C LYS A 24 -1.64 -7.26 12.97
N ILE A 25 -1.77 -6.07 12.39
CA ILE A 25 -1.31 -5.77 11.03
C ILE A 25 0.19 -5.45 11.08
N HIS A 26 0.97 -6.07 10.19
CA HIS A 26 2.41 -5.84 10.11
C HIS A 26 2.90 -5.84 8.66
N ILE A 27 3.99 -5.12 8.43
CA ILE A 27 4.64 -5.02 7.12
C ILE A 27 5.78 -6.02 7.04
N ASN A 28 5.85 -6.73 5.93
CA ASN A 28 6.93 -7.64 5.58
C ASN A 28 7.51 -7.24 4.22
N LEU A 29 8.81 -6.96 4.17
CA LEU A 29 9.53 -6.65 2.93
C LEU A 29 10.05 -7.93 2.32
N ARG A 30 9.65 -8.22 1.08
CA ARG A 30 10.10 -9.43 0.39
C ARG A 30 10.16 -9.26 -1.12
N PRO A 31 11.02 -10.03 -1.81
CA PRO A 31 11.09 -9.98 -3.27
C PRO A 31 9.74 -10.43 -3.85
N MET A 32 9.22 -9.66 -4.81
CA MET A 32 8.01 -9.99 -5.55
C MET A 32 8.26 -9.75 -7.04
N LYS A 33 7.71 -10.61 -7.90
CA LYS A 33 7.89 -10.49 -9.37
C LYS A 33 6.93 -9.46 -9.96
N THR A 34 5.63 -9.76 -9.92
CA THR A 34 4.60 -9.02 -10.67
C THR A 34 3.83 -7.97 -9.85
N LYS A 35 4.05 -7.88 -8.53
CA LYS A 35 3.27 -7.02 -7.64
C LYS A 35 4.15 -6.03 -6.89
N ALA A 36 3.62 -4.83 -6.69
CA ALA A 36 4.21 -3.80 -5.83
C ALA A 36 3.92 -4.06 -4.34
N ALA A 37 2.69 -4.47 -4.04
CA ALA A 37 2.24 -4.82 -2.70
C ALA A 37 1.19 -5.95 -2.75
N SER A 38 0.90 -6.52 -1.58
CA SER A 38 -0.26 -7.40 -1.37
C SER A 38 -0.56 -7.52 0.12
N ILE A 39 -1.79 -7.83 0.46
CA ILE A 39 -2.19 -8.15 1.83
C ILE A 39 -2.78 -9.56 1.97
N SER A 40 -2.57 -10.16 3.13
CA SER A 40 -3.36 -11.32 3.56
C SER A 40 -4.48 -10.87 4.50
N LEU A 41 -5.73 -11.03 4.05
CA LEU A 41 -6.93 -10.71 4.84
C LEU A 41 -7.06 -11.59 6.09
N LYS A 42 -6.48 -12.79 6.09
CA LYS A 42 -6.54 -13.75 7.20
C LYS A 42 -5.64 -13.37 8.38
N ASN A 43 -4.45 -12.83 8.11
CA ASN A 43 -3.44 -12.61 9.15
C ASN A 43 -2.88 -11.18 9.20
N GLY A 44 -3.45 -10.24 8.43
CA GLY A 44 -3.04 -8.83 8.43
C GLY A 44 -1.62 -8.58 7.96
N THR A 45 -0.99 -9.51 7.22
CA THR A 45 0.37 -9.31 6.72
C THR A 45 0.34 -8.50 5.43
N ILE A 46 0.81 -7.25 5.48
CA ILE A 46 1.09 -6.42 4.31
C ILE A 46 2.48 -6.78 3.79
N ARG A 47 2.58 -7.07 2.50
CA ARG A 47 3.80 -7.51 1.84
C ARG A 47 4.14 -6.47 0.82
N LEU A 48 5.30 -5.83 0.98
CA LEU A 48 5.78 -4.84 0.03
C LEU A 48 6.97 -5.41 -0.73
N ASN A 49 7.03 -5.12 -2.01
CA ASN A 49 8.11 -5.57 -2.87
C ASN A 49 9.41 -4.86 -2.47
N LYS A 50 10.33 -5.60 -1.83
CA LYS A 50 11.59 -5.05 -1.30
C LYS A 50 12.39 -4.30 -2.38
N ASN A 51 12.39 -4.80 -3.61
CA ASN A 51 13.17 -4.24 -4.71
C ASN A 51 12.56 -2.92 -5.22
N LEU A 52 11.22 -2.81 -5.16
CA LEU A 52 10.49 -1.64 -5.62
C LEU A 52 10.50 -0.52 -4.58
N ILE A 53 10.30 -0.87 -3.30
CA ILE A 53 10.22 0.10 -2.18
C ILE A 53 11.50 0.93 -2.03
N GLN A 54 12.64 0.42 -2.46
CA GLN A 54 13.90 1.19 -2.43
C GLN A 54 13.97 2.29 -3.50
N LYS A 55 13.15 2.17 -4.56
CA LYS A 55 13.12 3.09 -5.72
C LYS A 55 11.94 4.04 -5.70
N LEU A 56 10.98 3.85 -4.79
CA LEU A 56 9.80 4.68 -4.63
C LEU A 56 10.03 5.79 -3.61
N ASP A 57 9.40 6.92 -3.84
CA ASP A 57 9.30 8.03 -2.90
C ASP A 57 8.33 7.69 -1.74
N GLU A 58 8.42 8.45 -0.65
CA GLU A 58 7.64 8.19 0.56
C GLU A 58 6.13 8.22 0.30
N GLU A 59 5.67 9.11 -0.57
CA GLU A 59 4.27 9.24 -0.95
C GLU A 59 3.74 7.98 -1.65
N SER A 60 4.46 7.47 -2.64
CA SER A 60 4.12 6.20 -3.31
C SER A 60 4.06 5.02 -2.33
N ILE A 61 4.96 5.01 -1.35
CA ILE A 61 4.99 3.94 -0.33
C ILE A 61 3.82 4.09 0.66
N LYS A 62 3.48 5.33 1.06
CA LYS A 62 2.27 5.63 1.85
C LYS A 62 1.02 5.15 1.13
N TYR A 63 0.90 5.45 -0.17
CA TYR A 63 -0.20 4.99 -1.01
C TYR A 63 -0.30 3.46 -1.05
N LEU A 64 0.80 2.74 -1.27
CA LEU A 64 0.79 1.26 -1.29
C LEU A 64 0.29 0.67 0.05
N ILE A 65 0.75 1.22 1.17
CA ILE A 65 0.30 0.74 2.50
C ILE A 65 -1.18 1.06 2.70
N LEU A 66 -1.61 2.28 2.35
CA LEU A 66 -3.00 2.71 2.44
C LEU A 66 -3.92 1.80 1.62
N HIS A 67 -3.56 1.53 0.37
CA HIS A 67 -4.30 0.67 -0.56
C HIS A 67 -4.57 -0.72 0.05
N GLU A 68 -3.51 -1.36 0.57
CA GLU A 68 -3.61 -2.67 1.20
C GLU A 68 -4.40 -2.64 2.52
N LEU A 69 -4.31 -1.58 3.30
CA LEU A 69 -5.11 -1.41 4.53
C LEU A 69 -6.60 -1.24 4.23
N ILE A 70 -6.98 -0.55 3.16
CA ILE A 70 -8.39 -0.41 2.77
C ILE A 70 -8.95 -1.79 2.38
N HIS A 71 -8.19 -2.60 1.64
CA HIS A 71 -8.54 -4.00 1.38
C HIS A 71 -8.75 -4.79 2.68
N TYR A 72 -7.87 -4.60 3.68
CA TYR A 72 -8.04 -5.21 5.00
C TYR A 72 -9.33 -4.78 5.69
N LYS A 73 -9.59 -3.46 5.72
CA LYS A 73 -10.72 -2.85 6.43
C LYS A 73 -12.04 -3.32 5.83
N LEU A 74 -12.14 -3.35 4.51
CA LEU A 74 -13.34 -3.75 3.79
C LEU A 74 -13.48 -5.27 3.61
N LYS A 75 -12.49 -6.05 4.06
CA LYS A 75 -12.40 -7.51 3.93
C LYS A 75 -12.67 -8.00 2.51
N ASN A 76 -12.21 -7.25 1.51
CA ASN A 76 -12.39 -7.57 0.10
C ASN A 76 -11.16 -7.16 -0.72
N THR A 77 -11.05 -7.69 -1.93
CA THR A 77 -9.97 -7.39 -2.89
C THR A 77 -10.45 -6.52 -4.06
N TYR A 78 -11.68 -5.99 -4.00
CA TYR A 78 -12.30 -5.28 -5.11
C TYR A 78 -12.22 -3.76 -4.89
N HIS A 79 -11.95 -3.00 -5.96
CA HIS A 79 -11.95 -1.53 -5.92
C HIS A 79 -13.35 -0.96 -6.17
N ASN A 80 -14.33 -1.44 -5.40
CA ASN A 80 -15.73 -1.00 -5.48
C ASN A 80 -15.92 0.43 -4.95
N ASP A 81 -17.14 0.95 -5.02
CA ASP A 81 -17.45 2.32 -4.58
C ASP A 81 -17.04 2.58 -3.12
N ASN A 82 -17.12 1.58 -2.24
CA ASN A 82 -16.67 1.73 -0.84
C ASN A 82 -15.15 1.88 -0.76
N PHE A 83 -14.39 1.12 -1.55
CA PHE A 83 -12.95 1.30 -1.67
C PHE A 83 -12.62 2.70 -2.18
N GLN A 84 -13.28 3.13 -3.25
CA GLN A 84 -13.08 4.45 -3.84
C GLN A 84 -13.42 5.57 -2.84
N LYS A 85 -14.50 5.43 -2.07
CA LYS A 85 -14.85 6.41 -1.02
C LYS A 85 -13.76 6.52 0.04
N GLN A 86 -13.22 5.41 0.53
CA GLN A 86 -12.17 5.40 1.56
C GLN A 86 -10.84 5.99 1.05
N ILE A 87 -10.45 5.71 -0.19
CA ILE A 87 -9.19 6.23 -0.72
C ILE A 87 -9.29 7.72 -1.07
N ASN A 88 -10.42 8.14 -1.66
CA ASN A 88 -10.66 9.54 -2.05
C ASN A 88 -10.91 10.46 -0.84
N SER A 89 -11.22 9.93 0.34
CA SER A 89 -11.30 10.73 1.57
C SER A 89 -9.92 11.10 2.14
N ILE A 90 -8.84 10.48 1.65
CA ILE A 90 -7.47 10.70 2.15
C ILE A 90 -6.58 11.32 1.07
N ILE A 91 -6.75 10.93 -0.20
CA ILE A 91 -5.93 11.40 -1.32
C ILE A 91 -6.83 11.85 -2.46
N ASP A 92 -6.54 13.03 -3.03
CA ASP A 92 -7.23 13.52 -4.21
C ASP A 92 -7.11 12.57 -5.41
N ARG A 93 -8.19 12.42 -6.17
CA ARG A 93 -8.27 11.48 -7.30
C ARG A 93 -7.22 11.72 -8.39
N THR A 94 -6.88 12.98 -8.66
CA THR A 94 -5.83 13.35 -9.63
C THR A 94 -4.47 12.84 -9.15
N LYS A 95 -4.19 13.04 -7.87
CA LYS A 95 -2.96 12.63 -7.21
C LYS A 95 -2.83 11.10 -7.11
N ILE A 96 -3.93 10.39 -6.85
CA ILE A 96 -3.97 8.91 -6.90
C ILE A 96 -3.47 8.41 -8.26
N LYS A 97 -3.97 8.96 -9.36
CA LYS A 97 -3.56 8.54 -10.72
C LYS A 97 -2.08 8.81 -10.99
N GLU A 98 -1.54 9.91 -10.50
CA GLU A 98 -0.12 10.23 -10.64
C GLU A 98 0.75 9.24 -9.88
N ILE A 99 0.38 8.93 -8.64
CA ILE A 99 1.09 7.95 -7.79
C ILE A 99 1.03 6.56 -8.42
N GLU A 100 -0.15 6.11 -8.87
CA GLU A 100 -0.32 4.82 -9.53
C GLU A 100 0.55 4.70 -10.78
N ARG A 101 0.59 5.74 -11.63
CA ARG A 101 1.47 5.77 -12.81
C ARG A 101 2.93 5.66 -12.44
N LYS A 102 3.40 6.38 -11.41
CA LYS A 102 4.79 6.29 -10.92
C LYS A 102 5.11 4.86 -10.49
N ILE A 103 4.24 4.24 -9.68
CA ILE A 103 4.43 2.87 -9.18
C ILE A 103 4.47 1.86 -10.32
N ILE A 104 3.52 1.93 -11.25
CA ILE A 104 3.45 1.02 -12.41
C ILE A 104 4.70 1.15 -13.27
N THR A 105 5.12 2.39 -13.57
CA THR A 105 6.34 2.65 -14.37
C THR A 105 7.56 2.01 -13.70
N LYS A 106 7.74 2.23 -12.39
CA LYS A 106 8.86 1.62 -11.64
C LYS A 106 8.77 0.09 -11.54
N LEU A 107 7.57 -0.47 -11.49
CA LEU A 107 7.39 -1.91 -11.49
C LEU A 107 7.71 -2.53 -12.87
N LEU A 108 7.36 -1.86 -13.97
CA LEU A 108 7.69 -2.29 -15.33
C LEU A 108 9.19 -2.21 -15.61
N GLU A 109 9.84 -1.10 -15.25
CA GLU A 109 11.31 -0.93 -15.32
C GLU A 109 12.02 -2.06 -14.56
N GLN A 110 11.52 -2.43 -13.36
CA GLN A 110 12.13 -3.50 -12.57
C GLN A 110 12.00 -4.88 -13.23
N ASN A 111 10.95 -5.12 -14.00
CA ASN A 111 10.71 -6.39 -14.67
C ASN A 111 11.31 -6.44 -16.08
N ASN A 112 12.09 -5.42 -16.49
CA ASN A 112 12.67 -5.30 -17.83
C ASN A 112 11.63 -5.41 -18.95
N ILE A 113 10.41 -4.91 -18.69
CA ILE A 113 9.35 -4.91 -19.70
C ILE A 113 9.52 -3.71 -20.65
N PHE A 114 10.30 -2.71 -20.24
CA PHE A 114 10.82 -1.57 -21.02
C PHE A 114 12.18 -1.15 -20.48
#